data_AF-A0A536A735-F1
#
_entry.id   AF-A0A536A735-F1
#
_cell.length_a   1.000
_cell.length_b   1.000
_cell.length_c   1.000
_cell.angle_alpha   90.00
_cell.angle_beta   90.00
_cell.angle_gamma   90.00
#
_symmetry.space_group_name_H-M   'P 1'
#
loop_
_entity.id
_entity.type
_entity.pdbx_description
1 polymer ?
#
loop_
_entity_poly.entity_id
_entity_poly.type
_entity_poly.pdbx_seq_one_letter_code
_entity_poly.pdbx_strand_id
1 'polypeptide(L)'
;MRRDRPGRAARRARYEHLHDPSRRVERGPLMDLRDGPEEAAFRATLRTWLEAKVPAGLRGFRGWTGPALALGRDWSKRLAEAGYAGLTWPKEYGGAGLPWRYQALYLEELARAEAPQHLGV
;
A
#
# COMPACT_ATOMS: atom_id res chain seq x y z
N MET A 1 30.44 -35.01 28.37
CA MET A 1 29.38 -35.73 27.64
C MET A 1 28.90 -34.84 26.48
N ARG A 2 29.46 -35.00 25.28
CA ARG A 2 29.18 -34.13 24.11
C ARG A 2 27.98 -34.69 23.36
N ARG A 3 26.90 -33.91 23.21
CA ARG A 3 25.75 -34.29 22.37
C ARG A 3 26.15 -34.18 20.91
N ASP A 4 26.05 -35.31 20.21
CA ASP A 4 26.26 -35.43 18.77
C ASP A 4 25.25 -34.57 18.01
N ARG A 5 25.73 -33.63 17.19
CA ARG A 5 24.88 -32.88 16.25
C ARG A 5 24.79 -33.69 14.96
N PRO A 6 23.59 -34.03 14.46
CA PRO A 6 23.49 -34.73 13.19
C PRO A 6 24.01 -33.84 12.05
N GLY A 7 24.83 -34.45 11.18
CA GLY A 7 25.45 -33.79 10.04
C GLY A 7 24.45 -33.24 9.04
N ARG A 8 24.90 -32.26 8.23
CA ARG A 8 24.10 -31.49 7.26
C ARG A 8 23.28 -32.35 6.28
N ALA A 9 23.62 -33.63 6.09
CA ALA A 9 22.89 -34.55 5.23
C ALA A 9 21.45 -34.84 5.72
N ALA A 10 21.21 -34.90 7.03
CA ALA A 10 19.91 -35.27 7.60
C ALA A 10 18.84 -34.15 7.54
N ARG A 11 19.21 -32.95 7.06
CA ARG A 11 18.27 -31.82 6.87
C ARG A 11 17.65 -31.76 5.47
N ARG A 12 18.23 -32.43 4.47
CA ARG A 12 17.71 -32.42 3.08
C ARG A 12 16.49 -33.30 2.88
N ALA A 13 16.44 -34.47 3.52
CA ALA A 13 15.36 -35.45 3.34
C ALA A 13 13.98 -35.01 3.88
N ARG A 14 13.89 -33.96 4.71
CA ARG A 14 12.61 -33.50 5.28
C ARG A 14 11.78 -32.59 4.37
N TYR A 15 12.34 -32.12 3.27
CA TYR A 15 11.67 -31.17 2.35
C TYR A 15 11.59 -31.66 0.90
N GLU A 16 12.11 -32.84 0.57
CA GLU A 16 12.07 -33.38 -0.79
C GLU A 16 10.65 -33.78 -1.25
N HIS A 17 9.74 -34.10 -0.31
CA HIS A 17 8.34 -34.39 -0.65
C HIS A 17 7.47 -33.14 -0.87
N LEU A 18 7.96 -31.92 -0.54
CA LEU A 18 7.20 -30.69 -0.82
C LEU A 18 7.21 -30.28 -2.29
N HIS A 19 8.10 -30.85 -3.09
CA HIS A 19 8.15 -30.62 -4.53
C HIS A 19 7.62 -31.84 -5.28
N ASP A 20 6.33 -32.08 -5.14
CA ASP A 20 5.59 -32.96 -6.06
C ASP A 20 5.32 -32.19 -7.37
N PRO A 21 6.00 -32.51 -8.48
CA PRO A 21 5.82 -31.82 -9.77
C PRO A 21 4.45 -32.09 -10.41
N SER A 22 3.70 -33.09 -9.92
CA SER A 22 2.34 -33.41 -10.37
C SER A 22 1.27 -32.52 -9.72
N ARG A 23 1.61 -31.81 -8.64
CA ARG A 23 0.77 -30.75 -8.03
C ARG A 23 1.00 -29.37 -8.65
N ARG A 24 1.29 -29.29 -9.94
CA ARG A 24 1.26 -28.00 -10.65
C ARG A 24 -0.18 -27.51 -10.65
N VAL A 25 -0.51 -26.62 -9.72
CA VAL A 25 -1.73 -25.82 -9.77
C VAL A 25 -1.73 -25.17 -11.15
N GLU A 26 -2.76 -25.46 -11.96
CA GLU A 26 -2.92 -24.76 -13.23
C GLU A 26 -2.81 -23.27 -12.95
N ARG A 27 -1.81 -22.61 -13.54
CA ARG A 27 -1.69 -21.15 -13.41
C ARG A 27 -2.90 -20.59 -14.12
N GLY A 28 -3.91 -20.19 -13.33
CA GLY A 28 -4.99 -19.36 -13.79
C GLY A 28 -4.46 -18.14 -14.55
N PRO A 29 -5.31 -17.46 -15.32
CA PRO A 29 -4.88 -16.31 -16.13
C PRO A 29 -3.99 -15.37 -15.30
N LEU A 30 -2.84 -15.01 -15.87
CA LEU A 30 -1.86 -14.12 -15.23
C LEU A 30 -2.58 -12.86 -14.75
N MET A 31 -2.34 -12.47 -13.49
CA MET A 31 -2.88 -11.23 -12.94
C MET A 31 -2.43 -10.05 -13.81
N ASP A 32 -3.41 -9.30 -14.33
CA ASP A 32 -3.16 -8.04 -15.03
C ASP A 32 -3.11 -6.90 -13.99
N LEU A 33 -1.94 -6.30 -13.84
CA LEU A 33 -1.69 -5.22 -12.87
C LEU A 33 -1.75 -3.83 -13.51
N ARG A 34 -2.18 -3.73 -14.77
CA ARG A 34 -2.28 -2.45 -15.47
C ARG A 34 -3.57 -1.75 -15.07
N ASP A 35 -3.48 -0.44 -14.94
CA ASP A 35 -4.65 0.41 -14.69
C ASP A 35 -5.65 0.30 -15.84
N GLY A 36 -6.93 0.09 -15.51
CA GLY A 36 -8.04 0.33 -16.41
C GLY A 36 -8.26 1.84 -16.68
N PRO A 37 -9.14 2.22 -17.62
CA PRO A 37 -9.36 3.64 -17.97
C PRO A 37 -9.77 4.53 -16.80
N GLU A 38 -10.66 4.05 -15.92
CA GLU A 38 -11.11 4.79 -14.73
C GLU A 38 -9.99 4.95 -13.69
N GLU A 39 -9.18 3.92 -13.51
CA GLU A 39 -8.03 3.93 -12.59
C GLU A 39 -6.95 4.90 -13.08
N ALA A 40 -6.66 4.89 -14.38
CA ALA A 40 -5.73 5.82 -15.00
C ALA A 40 -6.20 7.28 -14.86
N ALA A 41 -7.50 7.54 -15.04
CA ALA A 41 -8.08 8.86 -14.83
C ALA A 41 -8.02 9.31 -13.37
N PHE A 42 -8.33 8.42 -12.42
CA PHE A 42 -8.17 8.68 -10.99
C PHE A 42 -6.72 9.00 -10.64
N ARG A 43 -5.77 8.19 -11.11
CA ARG A 43 -4.34 8.38 -10.89
C ARG A 43 -3.86 9.73 -11.41
N ALA A 44 -4.27 10.12 -12.63
CA ALA A 44 -3.91 11.41 -13.22
C ALA A 44 -4.47 12.60 -12.41
N THR A 45 -5.72 12.49 -11.95
CA THR A 45 -6.37 13.50 -11.12
C THR A 45 -5.66 13.63 -9.76
N LEU A 46 -5.39 12.51 -9.11
CA LEU A 46 -4.67 12.48 -7.83
C LEU A 46 -3.26 13.05 -7.97
N ARG A 47 -2.52 12.68 -9.01
CA ARG A 47 -1.17 13.21 -9.27
C ARG A 47 -1.18 14.72 -9.39
N THR A 48 -2.07 15.26 -10.22
CA THR A 48 -2.22 16.71 -10.41
C THR A 48 -2.54 17.40 -9.08
N TRP A 49 -3.42 16.80 -8.28
CA TRP A 49 -3.77 17.34 -6.96
C TRP A 49 -2.58 17.32 -6.00
N LEU A 50 -1.81 16.22 -5.93
CA LEU A 50 -0.64 16.09 -5.06
C LEU A 50 0.47 17.08 -5.45
N GLU A 51 0.74 17.24 -6.75
CA GLU A 51 1.70 18.23 -7.24
C GLU A 51 1.34 19.65 -6.79
N ALA A 52 0.05 20.00 -6.83
CA ALA A 52 -0.43 21.31 -6.44
C ALA A 52 -0.57 21.52 -4.91
N LYS A 53 -0.84 20.45 -4.14
CA LYS A 53 -1.28 20.58 -2.74
C LYS A 53 -0.27 20.12 -1.71
N VAL A 54 0.71 19.28 -2.07
CA VAL A 54 1.74 18.82 -1.13
C VAL A 54 2.70 19.97 -0.84
N PRO A 55 2.75 20.49 0.40
CA PRO A 55 3.69 21.56 0.74
C PRO A 55 5.13 21.08 0.64
N ALA A 56 6.03 21.91 0.09
CA ALA A 56 7.43 21.53 -0.11
C ALA A 56 8.11 21.04 1.18
N GLY A 57 7.86 21.70 2.31
CA GLY A 57 8.41 21.32 3.62
C GLY A 57 7.84 20.02 4.22
N LEU A 58 6.81 19.43 3.60
CA LEU A 58 6.23 18.16 4.00
C LEU A 58 6.62 17.00 3.07
N ARG A 59 7.30 17.26 1.94
CA ARG A 59 7.81 16.18 1.10
C ARG A 59 8.90 15.41 1.85
N GLY A 60 8.83 14.09 1.80
CA GLY A 60 9.72 13.21 2.56
C GLY A 60 9.41 13.14 4.06
N PHE A 61 8.43 13.92 4.58
CA PHE A 61 8.08 13.91 5.99
C PHE A 61 7.53 12.54 6.43
N ARG A 62 7.96 12.07 7.60
CA ARG A 62 7.55 10.79 8.18
C ARG A 62 7.23 10.97 9.66
N GLY A 63 6.05 10.50 10.05
CA GLY A 63 5.65 10.42 11.46
C GLY A 63 5.12 11.74 12.02
N TRP A 64 3.84 11.74 12.39
CA TRP A 64 3.21 12.88 13.04
C TRP A 64 3.37 12.77 14.56
N THR A 65 4.33 13.49 15.13
CA THR A 65 4.59 13.44 16.59
C THR A 65 4.79 14.83 17.18
N GLY A 66 4.48 14.96 18.47
CA GLY A 66 4.68 16.21 19.22
C GLY A 66 4.04 17.42 18.51
N PRO A 67 4.78 18.52 18.31
CA PRO A 67 4.30 19.70 17.60
C PRO A 67 3.84 19.43 16.15
N ALA A 68 4.37 18.41 15.49
CA ALA A 68 4.02 18.08 14.09
C ALA A 68 2.60 17.51 13.93
N LEU A 69 1.93 17.13 15.03
CA LEU A 69 0.54 16.67 14.99
C LEU A 69 -0.41 17.73 14.42
N ALA A 70 -0.14 19.02 14.64
CA ALA A 70 -0.95 20.09 14.05
C ALA A 70 -0.88 20.08 12.52
N LEU A 71 0.34 19.97 11.97
CA LEU A 71 0.57 19.84 10.52
C LEU A 71 -0.08 18.58 9.95
N GLY A 72 -0.02 17.47 10.69
CA GLY A 72 -0.68 16.22 10.31
C GLY A 72 -2.19 16.33 10.25
N ARG A 73 -2.82 17.06 11.18
CA ARG A 73 -4.27 17.34 11.15
C ARG A 73 -4.64 18.20 9.95
N ASP A 74 -3.87 19.24 9.67
CA ASP A 74 -4.12 20.11 8.52
C ASP A 74 -3.97 19.36 7.19
N TRP A 75 -2.94 18.52 7.06
CA TRP A 75 -2.76 17.67 5.89
C TRP A 75 -3.92 16.67 5.74
N SER A 76 -4.29 16.02 6.85
CA SER A 76 -5.39 15.07 6.88
C SER A 76 -6.73 15.69 6.51
N LYS A 77 -6.97 16.93 6.95
CA LYS A 77 -8.16 17.69 6.56
C LYS A 77 -8.19 17.96 5.06
N ARG A 78 -7.07 18.37 4.46
CA ARG A 78 -6.97 18.58 3.00
C ARG A 78 -7.24 17.30 2.21
N LEU A 79 -6.72 16.16 2.66
CA LEU A 79 -7.00 14.86 2.05
C LEU A 79 -8.49 14.50 2.15
N ALA A 80 -9.12 14.72 3.30
CA ALA A 80 -10.54 14.46 3.51
C ALA A 80 -11.42 15.37 2.64
N GLU A 81 -11.13 16.68 2.59
CA GLU A 81 -11.83 17.65 1.75
C GLU A 81 -11.72 17.32 0.25
N ALA A 82 -10.60 16.72 -0.16
CA ALA A 82 -10.38 16.26 -1.52
C ALA A 82 -10.98 14.86 -1.82
N GLY A 83 -11.58 14.20 -0.82
CA GLY A 83 -12.20 12.88 -0.97
C GLY A 83 -11.23 11.69 -0.97
N TYR A 84 -9.98 11.89 -0.53
CA TYR A 84 -8.97 10.81 -0.46
C TYR A 84 -8.92 10.10 0.90
N ALA A 85 -9.63 10.59 1.91
CA ALA A 85 -9.81 9.88 3.18
C ALA A 85 -10.90 8.82 3.05
N GLY A 86 -10.64 7.60 3.55
CA GLY A 86 -11.65 6.54 3.58
C GLY A 86 -12.10 6.04 2.20
N LEU A 87 -11.19 5.99 1.21
CA LEU A 87 -11.53 5.58 -0.16
C LEU A 87 -12.29 4.24 -0.21
N THR A 88 -11.88 3.26 0.60
CA THR A 88 -12.45 1.90 0.60
C THR A 88 -13.56 1.71 1.62
N TRP A 89 -13.82 2.71 2.47
CA TRP A 89 -14.85 2.59 3.49
C TRP A 89 -16.24 2.73 2.85
N PRO A 90 -17.24 1.97 3.32
CA PRO A 90 -18.62 2.12 2.87
C PRO A 90 -19.14 3.56 3.01
N LYS A 91 -20.07 3.93 2.11
CA LYS A 91 -20.62 5.29 2.04
C LYS A 91 -21.43 5.66 3.29
N GLU A 92 -22.09 4.69 3.91
CA GLU A 92 -22.83 4.87 5.17
C GLU A 92 -21.94 5.30 6.35
N TYR A 93 -20.62 5.09 6.25
CA TYR A 93 -19.62 5.56 7.21
C TYR A 93 -18.88 6.82 6.73
N GLY A 94 -19.32 7.43 5.63
CA GLY A 94 -18.71 8.63 5.05
C GLY A 94 -17.50 8.37 4.14
N GLY A 95 -17.24 7.11 3.76
CA GLY A 95 -16.20 6.76 2.79
C GLY A 95 -16.66 6.85 1.33
N ALA A 96 -15.75 6.55 0.39
CA ALA A 96 -16.07 6.59 -1.04
C ALA A 96 -16.64 5.27 -1.59
N GLY A 97 -16.50 4.15 -0.84
CA GLY A 97 -16.95 2.82 -1.25
C GLY A 97 -16.19 2.26 -2.47
N LEU A 98 -14.97 2.72 -2.71
CA LEU A 98 -14.17 2.30 -3.86
C LEU A 98 -13.48 0.95 -3.59
N PRO A 99 -13.26 0.13 -4.64
CA PRO A 99 -12.48 -1.11 -4.51
C PRO A 99 -11.03 -0.85 -4.08
N TRP A 100 -10.42 -1.83 -3.40
CA TRP A 100 -9.06 -1.76 -2.85
C TRP A 100 -7.97 -1.34 -3.85
N ARG A 101 -8.17 -1.58 -5.15
CA ARG A 101 -7.27 -1.12 -6.20
C ARG A 101 -7.06 0.40 -6.17
N TYR A 102 -8.10 1.19 -5.86
CA TYR A 102 -7.98 2.66 -5.75
C TYR A 102 -7.14 3.09 -4.55
N GLN A 103 -7.17 2.33 -3.44
CA GLN A 103 -6.25 2.56 -2.32
C GLN A 103 -4.80 2.31 -2.73
N ALA A 104 -4.54 1.28 -3.56
CA ALA A 104 -3.20 1.01 -4.07
C ALA A 104 -2.70 2.17 -4.95
N LEU A 105 -3.52 2.64 -5.90
CA LEU A 105 -3.20 3.82 -6.72
C LEU A 105 -2.88 5.05 -5.85
N TYR A 106 -3.68 5.26 -4.81
CA TYR A 106 -3.51 6.38 -3.87
C TYR A 106 -2.16 6.32 -3.15
N LEU A 107 -1.81 5.16 -2.61
CA LEU A 107 -0.55 4.95 -1.90
C LEU A 107 0.67 5.08 -2.83
N GLU A 108 0.57 4.59 -4.06
CA GLU A 108 1.62 4.72 -5.07
C GLU A 108 1.88 6.19 -5.44
N GLU A 109 0.84 6.99 -5.67
CA GLU A 109 1.00 8.41 -6.01
C GLU A 109 1.46 9.24 -4.82
N LEU A 110 1.01 8.95 -3.59
CA LEU A 110 1.58 9.54 -2.37
C LEU A 110 3.09 9.29 -2.29
N ALA A 111 3.50 8.02 -2.50
CA ALA A 111 4.91 7.65 -2.45
C ALA A 111 5.72 8.35 -3.54
N ARG A 112 5.21 8.39 -4.78
CA ARG A 112 5.81 9.11 -5.91
C ARG A 112 5.99 10.60 -5.61
N ALA A 113 4.97 11.23 -5.02
CA ALA A 113 5.01 12.65 -4.67
C ALA A 113 5.84 12.92 -3.39
N GLU A 114 6.36 11.89 -2.75
CA GLU A 114 6.94 11.94 -1.41
C GLU A 114 6.01 12.62 -0.39
N ALA A 115 4.71 12.58 -0.63
CA ALA A 115 3.71 13.17 0.23
C ALA A 115 3.63 12.39 1.55
N PRO A 116 3.36 13.07 2.68
CA PRO A 116 3.21 12.37 3.94
C PRO A 116 1.88 11.60 3.96
N GLN A 117 1.84 10.54 4.76
CA GLN A 117 0.62 9.75 4.97
C GLN A 117 -0.44 10.56 5.73
N HIS A 118 -1.68 10.08 5.67
CA HIS A 118 -2.76 10.57 6.54
C HIS A 118 -2.36 10.42 8.03
N LEU A 119 -2.92 11.23 8.92
CA LEU A 119 -2.67 11.11 10.35
C LEU A 119 -3.39 9.87 10.90
N GLY A 120 -2.66 9.01 11.63
CA GLY A 120 -3.25 7.84 12.29
C GLY A 120 -3.31 6.58 11.43
N VAL A 121 -2.55 6.54 10.32
CA VAL A 121 -2.28 5.35 9.49
C VAL A 121 -0.81 4.95 9.54
#